data_AF-A0A960I3T1-F1
#
_entry.id   AF-A0A960I3T1-F1
#
_cell.length_a   1.000
_cell.length_b   1.000
_cell.length_c   1.000
_cell.angle_alpha   90.00
_cell.angle_beta   90.00
_cell.angle_gamma   90.00
#
_symmetry.space_group_name_H-M   'P 1'
#
loop_
_entity.id
_entity.type
_entity.pdbx_description
1 polymer ?
#
loop_
_entity_poly.entity_id
_entity_poly.type
_entity_poly.pdbx_seq_one_letter_code
_entity_poly.pdbx_strand_id
1 'polypeptide(L)'
;MLLAELQIWHTRPATPTRRLALGHLVLPTEPAPGLGGVLLAAVVAAYMPGVPEDLRTDVGRLIDQVAAGQRVVQPRLQHRYQVDRHGLAVSVHQMVGDEDHVEFDLHSMGRPLVQVLGAVYALERLDYEARRAIAPVLHRATRWQGAVGPSFVAEIAGVARADLVGVTDPRQWALQVLGFPAGTAAVSRKDVLARYRRALRAAHPDHGGDEDDAAHLIDRLGDARRILLEGAP
;
A
#
# COMPACT_ATOMS: atom_id res chain seq x y z
N MET A 1 -14.79 2.23 5.28
CA MET A 1 -14.35 3.03 6.44
C MET A 1 -12.91 3.47 6.24
N LEU A 2 -12.53 4.68 6.69
CA LEU A 2 -11.14 5.12 6.65
C LEU A 2 -10.32 4.37 7.70
N LEU A 3 -9.22 3.73 7.28
CA LEU A 3 -8.33 2.95 8.15
C LEU A 3 -7.02 3.66 8.42
N ALA A 4 -6.45 4.30 7.40
CA ALA A 4 -5.26 5.15 7.53
C ALA A 4 -5.27 6.25 6.45
N GLU A 5 -4.62 7.38 6.73
CA GLU A 5 -4.49 8.51 5.81
C GLU A 5 -3.12 9.17 5.93
N LEU A 6 -2.56 9.53 4.77
CA LEU A 6 -1.35 10.34 4.63
C LEU A 6 -1.62 11.48 3.65
N GLN A 7 -1.60 12.72 4.14
CA GLN A 7 -1.61 13.90 3.27
C GLN A 7 -0.20 14.46 3.08
N ILE A 8 0.15 14.71 1.83
CA ILE A 8 1.44 15.28 1.42
C ILE A 8 1.21 16.56 0.66
N TRP A 9 1.70 17.67 1.21
CA TRP A 9 1.71 18.96 0.54
C TRP A 9 3.04 19.15 -0.17
N HIS A 10 3.00 19.51 -1.45
CA HIS A 10 4.19 19.65 -2.24
C HIS A 10 4.10 20.77 -3.26
N THR A 11 5.26 21.21 -3.73
CA THR A 11 5.33 22.18 -4.80
C THR A 11 4.73 21.60 -6.09
N ARG A 12 4.02 22.45 -6.84
CA ARG A 12 3.53 22.12 -8.18
C ARG A 12 4.70 21.81 -9.13
N PRO A 13 4.57 20.86 -10.07
CA PRO A 13 5.69 20.39 -10.90
C PRO A 13 6.50 21.46 -11.66
N ALA A 14 5.89 22.60 -11.99
CA ALA A 14 6.51 23.66 -12.81
C ALA A 14 7.36 24.69 -12.04
N THR A 15 7.47 24.60 -10.70
CA THR A 15 8.19 25.60 -9.90
C THR A 15 9.59 25.10 -9.52
N PRO A 16 10.64 25.94 -9.60
CA PRO A 16 12.02 25.53 -9.33
C PRO A 16 12.25 25.13 -7.85
N THR A 17 11.58 25.79 -6.90
CA THR A 17 11.74 25.52 -5.47
C THR A 17 10.94 24.29 -5.06
N ARG A 18 11.61 23.17 -4.78
CA ARG A 18 10.95 21.93 -4.36
C ARG A 18 10.72 21.90 -2.85
N ARG A 19 9.48 22.15 -2.45
CA ARG A 19 9.02 22.15 -1.05
C ARG A 19 8.08 20.96 -0.79
N LEU A 20 8.16 20.43 0.42
CA LEU A 20 7.35 19.34 0.96
C LEU A 20 6.89 19.73 2.37
N ALA A 21 5.64 19.43 2.71
CA ALA A 21 5.10 19.50 4.06
C ALA A 21 4.14 18.32 4.28
N LEU A 22 4.00 17.85 5.53
CA LEU A 22 2.96 16.87 5.87
C LEU A 22 1.65 17.58 6.20
N GLY A 23 0.54 16.95 5.85
CA GLY A 23 -0.83 17.39 6.10
C GLY A 23 -1.46 16.67 7.30
N HIS A 24 -2.73 16.28 7.15
CA HIS A 24 -3.39 15.35 8.06
C HIS A 24 -2.74 13.96 8.01
N LEU A 25 -2.64 13.31 9.17
CA LEU A 25 -2.05 11.98 9.33
C LEU A 25 -2.95 11.14 10.23
N VAL A 26 -3.36 9.98 9.74
CA VAL A 26 -4.03 8.92 10.52
C VAL A 26 -3.24 7.66 10.28
N LEU A 27 -2.31 7.33 11.18
CA LEU A 27 -1.34 6.26 10.98
C LEU A 27 -1.32 5.33 12.21
N PRO A 28 -2.32 4.45 12.37
CA PRO A 28 -2.30 3.46 13.46
C PRO A 28 -1.16 2.45 13.24
N THR A 29 -0.29 2.29 14.22
CA THR A 29 0.95 1.50 14.10
C THR A 29 0.91 0.19 14.86
N GLU A 30 -0.14 -0.08 15.62
CA GLU A 30 -0.22 -1.26 16.50
C GLU A 30 -1.28 -2.27 16.01
N PRO A 31 -0.98 -3.59 16.07
CA PRO A 31 0.37 -4.16 16.25
C PRO A 31 1.26 -3.81 15.06
N ALA A 32 2.56 -3.62 15.28
CA ALA A 32 3.49 -3.25 14.22
C ALA A 32 3.45 -4.25 13.03
N PRO A 33 3.41 -3.77 11.77
CA PRO A 33 3.56 -2.37 11.33
C PRO A 33 2.30 -1.49 11.41
N GLY A 34 1.15 -2.08 11.77
CA GLY A 34 -0.16 -1.44 11.76
C GLY A 34 -0.62 -1.00 10.37
N LEU A 35 -1.89 -0.57 10.27
CA LEU A 35 -2.47 -0.10 8.99
C LEU A 35 -1.74 1.16 8.49
N GLY A 36 -1.27 2.00 9.40
CA GLY A 36 -0.43 3.16 9.09
C GLY A 36 0.89 2.77 8.44
N GLY A 37 1.64 1.81 9.01
CA GLY A 37 2.89 1.34 8.41
C GLY A 37 2.68 0.66 7.06
N VAL A 38 1.58 -0.08 6.91
CA VAL A 38 1.17 -0.67 5.62
C VAL A 38 0.85 0.41 4.59
N LEU A 39 0.14 1.49 4.94
CA LEU A 39 -0.11 2.61 4.04
C LEU A 39 1.19 3.33 3.64
N LEU A 40 2.10 3.59 4.58
CA LEU A 40 3.40 4.21 4.26
C LEU A 40 4.18 3.33 3.28
N ALA A 41 4.18 2.01 3.48
CA ALA A 41 4.80 1.05 2.58
C ALA A 41 4.12 1.05 1.21
N ALA A 42 2.79 1.11 1.14
CA ALA A 42 2.03 1.15 -0.10
C ALA A 42 2.40 2.37 -0.96
N VAL A 43 2.50 3.55 -0.34
CA VAL A 43 2.97 4.77 -1.02
C VAL A 43 4.40 4.61 -1.52
N VAL A 44 5.30 4.04 -0.71
CA VAL A 44 6.67 3.78 -1.17
C VAL A 44 6.67 2.84 -2.37
N ALA A 45 5.97 1.71 -2.32
CA ALA A 45 5.95 0.72 -3.39
C ALA A 45 5.32 1.26 -4.69
N ALA A 46 4.21 2.00 -4.59
CA ALA A 46 3.53 2.55 -5.75
C ALA A 46 4.40 3.58 -6.50
N TYR A 47 5.13 4.43 -5.75
CA TYR A 47 5.83 5.58 -6.34
C TYR A 47 7.34 5.36 -6.52
N MET A 48 7.96 4.37 -5.87
CA MET A 48 9.40 4.09 -6.04
C MET A 48 9.83 3.79 -7.49
N PRO A 49 9.06 3.04 -8.32
CA PRO A 49 9.43 2.80 -9.72
C PRO A 49 9.63 4.08 -10.54
N GLY A 50 8.90 5.15 -10.20
CA GLY A 50 9.01 6.46 -10.84
C GLY A 50 10.09 7.38 -10.25
N VAL A 51 10.84 6.92 -9.23
CA VAL A 51 11.98 7.65 -8.66
C VAL A 51 13.23 7.37 -9.51
N PRO A 52 14.00 8.43 -9.88
CA PRO A 52 15.28 8.28 -10.56
C PRO A 52 16.20 7.30 -9.82
N GLU A 53 16.83 6.38 -10.56
CA GLU A 53 17.59 5.27 -10.00
C GLU A 53 18.76 5.72 -9.11
N ASP A 54 19.42 6.81 -9.49
CA ASP A 54 20.50 7.47 -8.76
C ASP A 54 20.07 7.97 -7.37
N LEU A 55 18.78 8.24 -7.17
CA LEU A 55 18.23 8.72 -5.89
C LEU A 55 17.70 7.58 -5.00
N ARG A 56 17.49 6.37 -5.53
CA ARG A 56 16.87 5.26 -4.77
C ARG A 56 17.71 4.82 -3.58
N THR A 57 19.03 4.75 -3.74
CA THR A 57 19.95 4.43 -2.62
C THR A 57 19.87 5.49 -1.51
N ASP A 58 19.76 6.76 -1.87
CA ASP A 58 19.66 7.85 -0.89
C ASP A 58 18.31 7.88 -0.17
N VAL A 59 17.23 7.37 -0.78
CA VAL A 59 15.97 7.12 -0.09
C VAL A 59 16.15 6.06 1.00
N GLY A 60 16.81 4.94 0.68
CA GLY A 60 17.12 3.89 1.67
C GLY A 60 17.91 4.45 2.86
N ARG A 61 18.96 5.24 2.59
CA ARG A 61 19.74 5.92 3.65
C ARG A 61 18.89 6.88 4.48
N LEU A 62 17.93 7.57 3.86
CA LEU A 62 17.03 8.47 4.58
C LEU A 62 16.06 7.70 5.50
N ILE A 63 15.56 6.55 5.05
CA ILE A 63 14.74 5.66 5.90
C ILE A 63 15.54 5.26 7.14
N ASP A 64 16.79 4.81 6.98
CA ASP A 64 17.65 4.42 8.10
C ASP A 64 17.93 5.58 9.06
N GLN A 65 18.22 6.77 8.50
CA GLN A 65 18.46 7.99 9.28
C GLN A 65 17.25 8.37 10.13
N VAL A 66 16.04 8.35 9.54
CA VAL A 66 14.78 8.64 10.25
C VAL A 66 14.47 7.57 11.29
N ALA A 67 14.66 6.30 10.95
CA ALA A 67 14.42 5.17 11.86
C ALA A 67 15.34 5.21 13.10
N ALA A 68 16.58 5.65 12.90
CA ALA A 68 17.55 5.85 13.98
C ALA A 68 17.29 7.13 14.82
N GLY A 69 16.29 7.93 14.49
CA GLY A 69 16.00 9.20 15.17
C GLY A 69 17.06 10.27 14.93
N GLN A 70 17.85 10.14 13.87
CA GLN A 70 18.90 11.10 13.54
C GLN A 70 18.30 12.34 12.88
N ARG A 71 18.90 13.50 13.15
CA ARG A 71 18.50 14.76 12.52
C ARG A 71 18.70 14.70 11.01
N VAL A 72 17.64 14.99 10.25
CA VAL A 72 17.70 15.12 8.78
C VAL A 72 18.09 16.55 8.40
N VAL A 73 19.28 16.73 7.81
CA VAL A 73 19.72 18.02 7.28
C VAL A 73 18.93 18.38 6.03
N GLN A 74 18.48 19.63 5.94
CA GLN A 74 17.65 20.15 4.85
C GLN A 74 18.45 21.12 3.96
N PRO A 75 18.22 21.16 2.63
CA PRO A 75 17.30 20.29 1.88
C PRO A 75 17.83 18.85 1.74
N ARG A 76 16.92 17.87 1.62
CA ARG A 76 17.27 16.45 1.43
C ARG A 76 16.66 15.93 0.14
N LEU A 77 17.44 15.19 -0.66
CA LEU A 77 17.00 14.66 -1.96
C LEU A 77 16.36 15.75 -2.84
N GLN A 78 17.01 16.92 -2.87
CA GLN A 78 16.58 18.13 -3.59
C GLN A 78 15.25 18.75 -3.11
N HIS A 79 14.66 18.28 -2.01
CA HIS A 79 13.41 18.81 -1.45
C HIS A 79 13.64 19.42 -0.07
N ARG A 80 13.03 20.57 0.19
CA ARG A 80 13.01 21.20 1.51
C ARG A 80 11.74 20.81 2.24
N TYR A 81 11.89 20.12 3.38
CA TYR A 81 10.79 19.90 4.31
C TYR A 81 10.46 21.19 5.08
N GLN A 82 9.18 21.53 5.21
CA GLN A 82 8.70 22.73 5.89
C GLN A 82 7.32 22.51 6.53
N VAL A 83 6.90 23.47 7.38
CA VAL A 83 5.56 23.46 8.02
C VAL A 83 4.54 24.23 7.20
N ASP A 84 4.94 25.36 6.59
CA ASP A 84 4.04 26.17 5.77
C ASP A 84 3.59 25.43 4.50
N ARG A 85 2.28 25.52 4.23
CA ARG A 85 1.59 24.85 3.12
C ARG A 85 1.08 25.84 2.07
N HIS A 86 1.25 27.14 2.28
CA HIS A 86 0.71 28.15 1.38
C HIS A 86 1.26 28.00 -0.05
N GLY A 87 0.34 27.92 -1.02
CA GLY A 87 0.67 27.75 -2.43
C GLY A 87 1.23 26.36 -2.81
N LEU A 88 1.09 25.36 -1.94
CA LEU A 88 1.41 23.96 -2.24
C LEU A 88 0.15 23.24 -2.76
N ALA A 89 0.36 22.23 -3.62
CA ALA A 89 -0.67 21.25 -3.98
C ALA A 89 -0.69 20.13 -2.94
N VAL A 90 -1.80 19.40 -2.86
CA VAL A 90 -1.97 18.27 -1.94
C VAL A 90 -2.10 16.96 -2.73
N SER A 91 -1.43 15.93 -2.23
CA SER A 91 -1.67 14.52 -2.57
C SER A 91 -2.21 13.84 -1.31
N VAL A 92 -3.22 12.98 -1.47
CA VAL A 92 -3.87 12.29 -0.35
C VAL A 92 -3.81 10.80 -0.64
N HIS A 93 -3.25 10.04 0.28
CA HIS A 93 -3.15 8.60 0.20
C HIS A 93 -3.95 8.00 1.34
N GLN A 94 -4.88 7.11 1.03
CA GLN A 94 -5.75 6.48 2.01
C GLN A 94 -5.67 4.97 1.91
N MET A 95 -5.81 4.34 3.07
CA MET A 95 -6.17 2.95 3.20
C MET A 95 -7.62 2.95 3.67
N VAL A 96 -8.50 2.41 2.85
CA VAL A 96 -9.92 2.28 3.17
C VAL A 96 -10.26 0.80 3.27
N GLY A 97 -11.25 0.48 4.08
CA GLY A 97 -11.68 -0.90 4.22
C GLY A 97 -12.95 -1.08 5.01
N ASP A 98 -13.41 -2.32 5.01
CA ASP A 98 -14.53 -2.84 5.78
C ASP A 98 -14.07 -4.07 6.58
N GLU A 99 -15.01 -4.86 7.08
CA GLU A 99 -14.74 -6.05 7.90
C GLU A 99 -13.93 -7.14 7.15
N ASP A 100 -13.94 -7.14 5.81
CA ASP A 100 -13.33 -8.18 4.99
C ASP A 100 -12.25 -7.67 4.03
N HIS A 101 -12.25 -6.36 3.73
CA HIS A 101 -11.43 -5.77 2.68
C HIS A 101 -10.66 -4.55 3.10
N VAL A 102 -9.46 -4.45 2.51
CA VAL A 102 -8.60 -3.29 2.49
C VAL A 102 -8.30 -2.94 1.04
N GLU A 103 -8.39 -1.65 0.75
CA GLU A 103 -8.08 -1.03 -0.54
C GLU A 103 -7.20 0.20 -0.30
N PHE A 104 -6.38 0.53 -1.30
CA PHE A 104 -5.52 1.70 -1.28
C PHE A 104 -6.02 2.68 -2.33
N ASP A 105 -6.39 3.87 -1.89
CA ASP A 105 -6.64 5.02 -2.76
C ASP A 105 -5.40 5.92 -2.70
N LEU A 106 -4.53 5.80 -3.69
CA LEU A 106 -3.26 6.51 -3.75
C LEU A 106 -3.33 7.65 -4.76
N HIS A 107 -3.88 8.79 -4.35
CA HIS A 107 -4.05 9.94 -5.23
C HIS A 107 -2.85 10.90 -5.17
N SER A 108 -2.15 11.08 -6.29
CA SER A 108 -1.01 12.00 -6.40
C SER A 108 -1.19 13.11 -7.43
N MET A 109 -0.85 14.33 -7.02
CA MET A 109 -0.73 15.53 -7.86
C MET A 109 0.73 15.93 -8.11
N GLY A 110 1.70 15.11 -7.68
CA GLY A 110 3.12 15.44 -7.59
C GLY A 110 4.04 14.39 -8.21
N ARG A 111 5.35 14.70 -8.24
CA ARG A 111 6.36 13.75 -8.76
C ARG A 111 6.51 12.55 -7.82
N PRO A 112 6.81 11.34 -8.30
CA PRO A 112 6.90 10.13 -7.47
C PRO A 112 7.82 10.28 -6.24
N LEU A 113 8.99 10.90 -6.40
CA LEU A 113 9.94 11.15 -5.30
C LEU A 113 9.31 11.93 -4.14
N VAL A 114 8.40 12.88 -4.41
CA VAL A 114 7.79 13.67 -3.33
C VAL A 114 6.81 12.86 -2.50
N GLN A 115 6.17 11.86 -3.11
CA GLN A 115 5.27 10.93 -2.41
C GLN A 115 6.07 10.00 -1.50
N VAL A 116 7.16 9.44 -2.03
CA VAL A 116 8.10 8.61 -1.27
C VAL A 116 8.71 9.40 -0.11
N LEU A 117 9.17 10.63 -0.35
CA LEU A 117 9.70 11.48 0.72
C LEU A 117 8.64 11.79 1.77
N GLY A 118 7.40 12.10 1.38
CA GLY A 118 6.32 12.33 2.32
C GLY A 118 6.05 11.11 3.22
N ALA A 119 6.08 9.89 2.69
CA ALA A 119 5.97 8.68 3.50
C ALA A 119 7.13 8.53 4.50
N VAL A 120 8.38 8.81 4.07
CA VAL A 120 9.56 8.74 4.95
C VAL A 120 9.55 9.83 6.03
N TYR A 121 9.09 11.05 5.74
CA TYR A 121 8.93 12.08 6.77
C TYR A 121 7.74 11.83 7.68
N ALA A 122 6.71 11.12 7.21
CA ALA A 122 5.60 10.66 8.07
C ALA A 122 6.07 9.60 9.07
N LEU A 123 6.96 8.68 8.66
CA LEU A 123 7.66 7.77 9.57
C LEU A 123 8.38 8.53 10.69
N GLU A 124 9.04 9.66 10.38
CA GLU A 124 9.69 10.53 11.38
C GLU A 124 8.72 11.12 12.42
N ARG A 125 7.40 11.13 12.16
CA ARG A 125 6.40 11.62 13.11
C ARG A 125 5.93 10.57 14.11
N LEU A 126 6.18 9.29 13.84
CA LEU A 126 5.79 8.19 14.71
C LEU A 126 6.70 8.13 15.94
N ASP A 127 6.36 7.35 16.96
CA ASP A 127 7.28 7.12 18.08
C ASP A 127 8.50 6.29 17.64
N TYR A 128 9.50 6.19 18.51
CA TYR A 128 10.76 5.53 18.18
C TYR A 128 10.62 4.02 17.93
N GLU A 129 9.71 3.35 18.62
CA GLU A 129 9.52 1.89 18.48
C GLU A 129 8.83 1.57 17.16
N ALA A 130 7.74 2.28 16.85
CA ALA A 130 7.04 2.18 15.58
C ALA A 130 7.98 2.50 14.40
N ARG A 131 8.83 3.53 14.51
CA ARG A 131 9.85 3.83 13.50
C ARG A 131 10.75 2.64 13.19
N ARG A 132 11.30 2.02 14.24
CA ARG A 132 12.21 0.86 14.09
C ARG A 132 11.49 -0.36 13.53
N ALA A 133 10.23 -0.57 13.87
CA ALA A 133 9.44 -1.69 13.37
C ALA A 133 8.99 -1.50 11.91
N ILE A 134 8.67 -0.28 11.49
CA ILE A 134 8.15 0.03 10.14
C ILE A 134 9.30 0.24 9.13
N ALA A 135 10.49 0.69 9.55
CA ALA A 135 11.59 0.93 8.61
C ALA A 135 11.99 -0.30 7.75
N PRO A 136 12.11 -1.53 8.29
CA PRO A 136 12.31 -2.73 7.47
C PRO A 136 11.19 -2.98 6.45
N VAL A 137 9.96 -2.59 6.78
CA VAL A 137 8.79 -2.71 5.91
C VAL A 137 8.90 -1.74 4.73
N LEU A 138 9.31 -0.49 4.97
CA LEU A 138 9.58 0.47 3.90
C LEU A 138 10.72 0.00 2.98
N HIS A 139 11.77 -0.60 3.54
CA HIS A 139 12.86 -1.19 2.74
C HIS A 139 12.37 -2.29 1.81
N ARG A 140 11.49 -3.19 2.27
CA ARG A 140 10.84 -4.18 1.40
C ARG A 140 10.03 -3.51 0.31
N ALA A 141 9.22 -2.50 0.67
CA ALA A 141 8.43 -1.74 -0.29
C ALA A 141 9.27 -1.04 -1.38
N THR A 142 10.49 -0.58 -1.06
CA THR A 142 11.39 0.01 -2.09
C THR A 142 11.76 -0.96 -3.21
N ARG A 143 11.63 -2.28 -2.97
CA ARG A 143 11.98 -3.36 -3.90
C ARG A 143 10.74 -4.04 -4.49
N TRP A 144 9.54 -3.63 -4.07
CA TRP A 144 8.30 -4.23 -4.52
C TRP A 144 8.16 -4.12 -6.04
N GLN A 145 7.69 -5.20 -6.66
CA GLN A 145 7.40 -5.26 -8.08
C GLN A 145 5.97 -5.75 -8.27
N GLY A 146 5.17 -4.98 -9.03
CA GLY A 146 3.76 -5.29 -9.29
C GLY A 146 2.81 -4.28 -8.65
N ALA A 147 1.52 -4.56 -8.76
CA ALA A 147 0.47 -3.69 -8.23
C ALA A 147 0.47 -3.67 -6.69
N VAL A 148 0.03 -2.55 -6.11
CA VAL A 148 -0.19 -2.44 -4.67
C VAL A 148 -1.59 -2.98 -4.36
N GLY A 149 -1.65 -4.30 -4.17
CA GLY A 149 -2.87 -5.07 -3.98
C GLY A 149 -2.80 -6.03 -2.78
N PRO A 150 -3.61 -7.09 -2.75
CA PRO A 150 -3.63 -8.00 -1.60
C PRO A 150 -2.34 -8.83 -1.45
N SER A 151 -1.64 -9.15 -2.55
CA SER A 151 -0.31 -9.77 -2.53
C SER A 151 0.74 -8.89 -1.83
N PHE A 152 0.70 -7.59 -2.10
CA PHE A 152 1.53 -6.58 -1.43
C PHE A 152 1.27 -6.62 0.08
N VAL A 153 0.01 -6.56 0.49
CA VAL A 153 -0.38 -6.57 1.91
C VAL A 153 0.16 -7.81 2.63
N ALA A 154 0.00 -8.99 2.03
CA ALA A 154 0.46 -10.24 2.61
C ALA A 154 2.00 -10.30 2.77
N GLU A 155 2.76 -9.84 1.78
CA GLU A 155 4.23 -9.84 1.85
C GLU A 155 4.77 -8.78 2.83
N ILE A 156 4.13 -7.61 2.87
CA ILE A 156 4.64 -6.45 3.58
C ILE A 156 4.32 -6.50 5.07
N ALA A 157 3.13 -6.95 5.44
CA ALA A 157 2.80 -7.10 6.85
C ALA A 157 3.46 -8.32 7.50
N GLY A 158 3.93 -9.30 6.72
CA GLY A 158 4.46 -10.56 7.27
C GLY A 158 3.39 -11.39 8.00
N VAL A 159 2.13 -11.01 7.83
CA VAL A 159 0.93 -11.66 8.35
C VAL A 159 -0.05 -11.78 7.18
N ALA A 160 -0.88 -12.82 7.16
CA ALA A 160 -1.88 -12.95 6.11
C ALA A 160 -2.79 -11.70 6.15
N ARG A 161 -3.29 -11.24 4.99
CA ARG A 161 -4.27 -10.13 4.91
C ARG A 161 -5.40 -10.28 5.92
N ALA A 162 -5.74 -11.51 6.26
CA ALA A 162 -6.78 -11.83 7.22
C ALA A 162 -6.49 -11.31 8.64
N ASP A 163 -5.22 -11.32 9.06
CA ASP A 163 -4.82 -10.85 10.39
C ASP A 163 -4.80 -9.30 10.50
N LEU A 164 -4.69 -8.59 9.37
CA LEU A 164 -4.69 -7.11 9.34
C LEU A 164 -6.09 -6.51 9.35
N VAL A 165 -7.07 -7.23 8.81
CA VAL A 165 -8.46 -6.76 8.68
C VAL A 165 -9.36 -7.40 9.75
N GLY A 166 -8.81 -8.31 10.56
CA GLY A 166 -9.62 -9.11 11.48
C GLY A 166 -10.48 -10.14 10.78
N VAL A 167 -10.18 -10.50 9.52
CA VAL A 167 -10.83 -11.62 8.84
C VAL A 167 -10.41 -12.88 9.58
N THR A 168 -11.37 -13.50 10.22
CA THR A 168 -11.15 -14.63 11.11
C THR A 168 -10.86 -15.94 10.35
N ASP A 169 -10.97 -15.98 9.01
CA ASP A 169 -10.60 -17.14 8.18
C ASP A 169 -10.30 -16.79 6.68
N PRO A 170 -9.01 -16.77 6.25
CA PRO A 170 -8.62 -16.52 4.85
C PRO A 170 -9.23 -17.49 3.82
N ARG A 171 -9.55 -18.73 4.24
CA ARG A 171 -10.17 -19.73 3.37
C ARG A 171 -11.63 -19.38 3.10
N GLN A 172 -12.38 -18.94 4.12
CA GLN A 172 -13.77 -18.49 3.94
C GLN A 172 -13.88 -17.32 2.98
N TRP A 173 -13.00 -16.33 3.11
CA TRP A 173 -12.90 -15.21 2.17
C TRP A 173 -12.69 -15.69 0.73
N ALA A 174 -11.72 -16.59 0.51
CA ALA A 174 -11.39 -17.07 -0.83
C ALA A 174 -12.54 -17.90 -1.44
N LEU A 175 -13.27 -18.66 -0.61
CA LEU A 175 -14.49 -19.35 -1.02
C LEU A 175 -15.58 -18.35 -1.49
N GLN A 176 -15.80 -17.28 -0.73
CA GLN A 176 -16.78 -16.25 -1.06
C GLN A 176 -16.42 -15.52 -2.36
N VAL A 177 -15.17 -15.08 -2.52
CA VAL A 177 -14.69 -14.35 -3.71
C VAL A 177 -14.84 -15.19 -4.99
N LEU A 178 -14.61 -16.50 -4.92
CA LEU A 178 -14.79 -17.40 -6.06
C LEU A 178 -16.23 -17.93 -6.21
N GLY A 179 -17.17 -17.50 -5.36
CA GLY A 179 -18.58 -17.89 -5.44
C GLY A 179 -18.83 -19.35 -5.07
N PHE A 180 -18.11 -19.88 -4.07
CA PHE A 180 -18.45 -21.15 -3.44
C PHE A 180 -19.61 -20.97 -2.43
N PRO A 181 -20.48 -21.98 -2.26
CA PRO A 181 -21.51 -21.95 -1.23
C PRO A 181 -20.93 -21.83 0.17
N ALA A 182 -21.63 -21.13 1.06
CA ALA A 182 -21.29 -21.08 2.49
C ALA A 182 -21.23 -22.49 3.08
N GLY A 183 -20.25 -22.76 3.94
CA GLY A 183 -20.04 -24.08 4.54
C GLY A 183 -19.30 -25.09 3.64
N THR A 184 -18.73 -24.66 2.51
CA THR A 184 -17.90 -25.54 1.67
C THR A 184 -16.66 -26.03 2.43
N ALA A 185 -16.65 -27.31 2.81
CA ALA A 185 -15.55 -27.91 3.56
C ALA A 185 -14.31 -28.19 2.70
N ALA A 186 -14.50 -28.72 1.49
CA ALA A 186 -13.43 -29.09 0.57
C ALA A 186 -13.67 -28.53 -0.83
N VAL A 187 -12.60 -28.15 -1.50
CA VAL A 187 -12.61 -27.68 -2.88
C VAL A 187 -11.59 -28.47 -3.69
N SER A 188 -11.93 -28.79 -4.94
CA SER A 188 -10.97 -29.40 -5.85
C SER A 188 -10.22 -28.33 -6.63
N ARG A 189 -8.95 -28.59 -6.99
CA ARG A 189 -8.17 -27.74 -7.91
C ARG A 189 -8.94 -27.42 -9.20
N LYS A 190 -9.67 -28.40 -9.73
CA LYS A 190 -10.50 -28.25 -10.94
C LYS A 190 -11.60 -27.21 -10.74
N ASP A 191 -12.29 -27.24 -9.59
CA ASP A 191 -13.39 -26.34 -9.26
C ASP A 191 -12.94 -24.91 -9.01
N VAL A 192 -11.82 -24.75 -8.30
CA VAL A 192 -11.18 -23.45 -8.06
C VAL A 192 -10.82 -22.80 -9.40
N LEU A 193 -10.14 -23.54 -10.28
CA LEU A 193 -9.73 -23.02 -11.59
C LEU A 193 -10.92 -22.76 -12.54
N ALA A 194 -12.00 -23.54 -12.44
CA ALA A 194 -13.20 -23.33 -13.24
C ALA A 194 -13.93 -22.04 -12.83
N ARG A 195 -14.13 -21.83 -11.53
CA ARG A 195 -14.75 -20.62 -10.98
C ARG A 195 -13.89 -19.38 -11.22
N TYR A 196 -12.59 -19.47 -10.99
CA TYR A 196 -11.64 -18.40 -11.31
C TYR A 196 -11.75 -17.95 -12.77
N ARG A 197 -11.70 -18.87 -13.73
CA ARG A 197 -11.83 -18.53 -15.16
C ARG A 197 -13.17 -17.90 -15.51
N ARG A 198 -14.26 -18.33 -14.87
CA ARG A 198 -15.59 -17.75 -15.08
C ARG A 198 -15.64 -16.31 -14.57
N ALA A 199 -15.19 -16.08 -13.34
CA ALA A 199 -15.19 -14.77 -12.73
C ALA A 199 -14.21 -13.81 -13.44
N LEU A 200 -13.05 -14.30 -13.87
CA LEU A 200 -12.06 -13.51 -14.61
C LEU A 200 -12.63 -13.00 -15.94
N ARG A 201 -13.38 -13.85 -16.67
CA ARG A 201 -14.06 -13.42 -17.89
C ARG A 201 -15.14 -12.38 -17.63
N ALA A 202 -15.86 -12.47 -16.50
CA ALA A 202 -16.89 -11.50 -16.15
C ALA A 202 -16.32 -10.15 -15.71
N ALA A 203 -15.15 -10.16 -15.07
CA ALA A 203 -14.46 -8.95 -14.62
C ALA A 203 -13.72 -8.20 -15.75
N HIS A 204 -13.49 -8.84 -16.90
CA HIS A 204 -12.69 -8.23 -17.97
C HIS A 204 -13.49 -7.17 -18.75
N PRO A 205 -12.90 -5.98 -19.04
CA PRO A 205 -13.59 -4.91 -19.78
C PRO A 205 -14.07 -5.33 -21.17
N ASP A 206 -13.26 -6.12 -21.90
CA ASP A 206 -13.62 -6.72 -23.20
C ASP A 206 -14.88 -7.62 -23.16
N HIS A 207 -15.41 -7.92 -21.98
CA HIS A 207 -16.59 -8.74 -21.77
C HIS A 207 -17.69 -8.03 -20.97
N GLY A 208 -17.63 -6.70 -20.89
CA GLY A 208 -18.65 -5.87 -20.23
C GLY A 208 -18.41 -5.64 -18.73
N GLY A 209 -17.20 -5.92 -18.24
CA GLY A 209 -16.76 -5.48 -16.92
C GLY A 209 -16.53 -3.97 -16.89
N ASP A 210 -16.68 -3.37 -15.71
CA ASP A 210 -16.39 -1.96 -15.48
C ASP A 210 -14.88 -1.70 -15.65
N GLU A 211 -14.49 -0.77 -16.53
CA GLU A 211 -13.09 -0.45 -16.83
C GLU A 211 -12.33 0.04 -15.59
N ASP A 212 -13.00 0.75 -14.69
CA ASP A 212 -12.38 1.32 -13.50
C ASP A 212 -12.17 0.25 -12.40
N ASP A 213 -13.05 -0.75 -12.31
CA ASP A 213 -13.01 -1.81 -11.29
C ASP A 213 -12.38 -3.13 -11.76
N ALA A 214 -12.21 -3.33 -13.07
CA ALA A 214 -11.76 -4.59 -13.64
C ALA A 214 -10.40 -5.06 -13.08
N ALA A 215 -9.44 -4.14 -12.99
CA ALA A 215 -8.11 -4.44 -12.45
C ALA A 215 -8.20 -4.95 -11.01
N HIS A 216 -9.03 -4.30 -10.18
CA HIS A 216 -9.26 -4.67 -8.78
C HIS A 216 -9.91 -6.06 -8.64
N LEU A 217 -10.93 -6.34 -9.46
CA LEU A 217 -11.60 -7.64 -9.45
C LEU A 217 -10.67 -8.78 -9.90
N ILE A 218 -9.85 -8.54 -10.93
CA ILE A 218 -8.89 -9.52 -11.44
C ILE A 218 -7.86 -9.90 -10.36
N ASP A 219 -7.32 -8.92 -9.64
CA ASP A 219 -6.37 -9.15 -8.54
C ASP A 219 -7.01 -9.97 -7.41
N ARG A 220 -8.23 -9.61 -6.97
CA ARG A 220 -8.97 -10.35 -5.93
C ARG A 220 -9.19 -11.81 -6.32
N LEU A 221 -9.55 -12.06 -7.58
CA LEU A 221 -9.73 -13.42 -8.09
C LEU A 221 -8.41 -14.20 -8.11
N GLY A 222 -7.30 -13.54 -8.44
CA GLY A 222 -5.96 -14.13 -8.42
C GLY A 222 -5.56 -14.59 -7.02
N ASP A 223 -5.82 -13.77 -6.01
CA ASP A 223 -5.51 -14.08 -4.62
C ASP A 223 -6.40 -15.18 -4.04
N ALA A 224 -7.71 -15.13 -4.31
CA ALA A 224 -8.62 -16.20 -3.88
C ALA A 224 -8.24 -17.55 -4.50
N ARG A 225 -7.82 -17.57 -5.77
CA ARG A 225 -7.29 -18.77 -6.42
C ARG A 225 -6.04 -19.28 -5.70
N ARG A 226 -5.09 -18.41 -5.38
CA ARG A 226 -3.83 -18.78 -4.70
C ARG A 226 -4.09 -19.42 -3.34
N ILE A 227 -4.89 -18.78 -2.50
CA ILE A 227 -5.23 -19.27 -1.15
C ILE A 227 -5.88 -20.66 -1.19
N LEU A 228 -6.86 -20.87 -2.07
CA LEU A 228 -7.52 -22.19 -2.17
C LEU A 228 -6.64 -23.28 -2.78
N LEU A 229 -5.63 -22.93 -3.58
CA LEU A 229 -4.71 -23.91 -4.17
C LEU A 229 -3.52 -24.25 -3.28
N GLU A 230 -3.07 -23.33 -2.44
CA GLU A 230 -2.04 -23.57 -1.42
C GLU A 230 -2.56 -24.43 -0.26
N GLY A 231 -3.87 -24.37 0.02
CA GLY A 231 -4.56 -25.18 1.04
C GLY A 231 -5.45 -26.32 0.51
N ALA A 232 -5.27 -26.75 -0.75
CA ALA A 232 -5.92 -27.93 -1.30
C ALA A 232 -5.07 -29.17 -1.02
N PRO A 233 -5.66 -30.29 -0.54
CA PRO A 233 -4.94 -31.55 -0.37
C PRO A 233 -4.46 -32.12 -1.72
#